data_AF-A0A9K3PQ21-F1
#
_entry.id   AF-A0A9K3PQ21-F1
#
_cell.length_a   1.000
_cell.length_b   1.000
_cell.length_c   1.000
_cell.angle_alpha   90.00
_cell.angle_beta   90.00
_cell.angle_gamma   90.00
#
_symmetry.space_group_name_H-M   'P 1'
#
loop_
_entity.id
_entity.type
_entity.pdbx_description
1 polymer ?
#
loop_
_entity_poly.entity_id
_entity_poly.type
_entity_poly.pdbx_seq_one_letter_code
_entity_poly.pdbx_strand_id
1 'polypeptide(L)'
;MTTSAASPKKIQAASGLFMTIFVTIHLVSHFFLNSSYERADSIMMTLRRVYQNPIFEVLFYVAMISHFYANYHTFQSRSKIAKLHHKNKNDDRNNIHSKNKHTQTTDHGEYELKGHRIAGYTLSLLVVAHVIASLFKLYYIVLGMAGGWHLIYGVRSAMATLRGRSVQGTTFPMPLKLLASISHKLLISAVLALGKYATTTEWTEHQKEWHKQFFQLFGMQLTKP
;
A
#
# COMPACT_ATOMS: atom_id res chain seq x y z
N MET A 1 25.97 24.69 -14.24
CA MET A 1 24.60 24.33 -13.79
C MET A 1 24.68 23.14 -12.86
N THR A 2 24.54 23.33 -11.55
CA THR A 2 24.45 22.21 -10.60
C THR A 2 23.04 21.64 -10.68
N THR A 3 22.89 20.41 -11.18
CA THR A 3 21.62 19.69 -11.12
C THR A 3 21.26 19.49 -9.65
N SER A 4 20.30 20.28 -9.16
CA SER A 4 19.76 20.12 -7.81
C SER A 4 19.29 18.67 -7.65
N ALA A 5 19.91 17.94 -6.72
CA ALA A 5 19.52 16.58 -6.42
C ALA A 5 18.02 16.52 -6.12
N ALA A 6 17.31 15.55 -6.70
CA ALA A 6 15.87 15.42 -6.50
C ALA A 6 15.58 15.29 -5.00
N SER A 7 14.65 16.11 -4.48
CA SER A 7 14.33 16.05 -3.06
C SER A 7 13.74 14.66 -2.71
N PRO A 8 14.03 14.12 -1.50
CA PRO A 8 13.49 12.83 -1.08
C PRO A 8 11.96 12.73 -1.24
N LYS A 9 11.24 13.83 -1.02
CA LYS A 9 9.78 13.91 -1.24
C LYS A 9 9.37 13.63 -2.69
N LYS A 10 10.12 14.17 -3.67
CA LYS A 10 9.86 13.92 -5.10
C LYS A 10 10.16 12.47 -5.47
N ILE A 11 11.26 11.91 -4.95
CA ILE A 11 11.61 10.49 -5.14
C ILE A 11 10.51 9.59 -4.57
N GLN A 12 10.05 9.86 -3.34
CA GLN A 12 8.94 9.14 -2.71
C GLN A 12 7.65 9.22 -3.53
N ALA A 13 7.31 10.41 -4.03
CA ALA A 13 6.11 10.63 -4.83
C ALA A 13 6.16 9.87 -6.17
N ALA A 14 7.27 9.99 -6.91
CA ALA A 14 7.43 9.33 -8.20
C ALA A 14 7.42 7.80 -8.07
N SER A 15 8.19 7.25 -7.13
CA SER A 15 8.20 5.81 -6.84
C SER A 15 6.83 5.28 -6.38
N GLY A 16 6.11 6.04 -5.56
CA GLY A 16 4.76 5.68 -5.10
C GLY A 16 3.74 5.63 -6.25
N LEU A 17 3.80 6.58 -7.18
CA LEU A 17 2.96 6.56 -8.38
C LEU A 17 3.30 5.38 -9.30
N PHE A 18 4.58 5.05 -9.46
CA PHE A 18 4.97 3.87 -10.22
C PHE A 18 4.41 2.58 -9.60
N MET A 19 4.58 2.38 -8.29
CA MET A 19 4.03 1.21 -7.59
C MET A 19 2.50 1.14 -7.65
N THR A 20 1.81 2.29 -7.75
CA THR A 20 0.35 2.34 -7.93
C THR A 20 -0.06 1.60 -9.21
N ILE A 21 0.71 1.70 -10.29
CA ILE A 21 0.43 0.99 -11.54
C ILE A 21 0.40 -0.53 -11.29
N PHE A 22 1.42 -1.06 -10.61
CA PHE A 22 1.48 -2.48 -10.25
C PHE A 22 0.29 -2.90 -9.38
N VAL A 23 0.01 -2.15 -8.30
CA VAL A 23 -1.09 -2.45 -7.39
C VAL A 23 -2.43 -2.42 -8.14
N THR A 24 -2.65 -1.47 -9.03
CA THR A 24 -3.87 -1.41 -9.85
C THR A 24 -3.98 -2.62 -10.77
N ILE A 25 -2.92 -2.99 -11.49
CA ILE A 25 -2.91 -4.19 -12.35
C ILE A 25 -3.24 -5.44 -11.53
N HIS A 26 -2.58 -5.61 -10.39
CA HIS A 26 -2.75 -6.75 -9.49
C HIS A 26 -4.17 -6.83 -8.91
N LEU A 27 -4.75 -5.71 -8.48
CA LEU A 27 -6.11 -5.68 -7.97
C LEU A 27 -7.14 -5.92 -9.08
N VAL A 28 -6.91 -5.40 -10.29
CA VAL A 28 -7.79 -5.63 -11.44
C VAL A 28 -7.80 -7.11 -11.83
N SER A 29 -6.65 -7.81 -11.84
CA SER A 29 -6.65 -9.25 -12.11
C SER A 29 -7.48 -10.04 -11.10
N HIS A 30 -7.41 -9.68 -9.81
CA HIS A 30 -8.23 -10.32 -8.79
C HIS A 30 -9.71 -9.91 -8.84
N PHE A 31 -10.02 -8.70 -9.29
CA PHE A 31 -11.40 -8.24 -9.43
C PHE A 31 -12.20 -9.12 -10.39
N PHE A 32 -11.59 -9.60 -11.47
CA PHE A 32 -12.26 -10.46 -12.45
C PHE A 32 -12.62 -11.86 -11.93
N LEU A 33 -12.08 -12.29 -10.79
CA LEU A 33 -12.52 -13.53 -10.12
C LEU A 33 -14.00 -13.47 -9.70
N ASN A 34 -14.57 -12.27 -9.55
CA ASN A 34 -16.00 -12.11 -9.29
C ASN A 34 -16.88 -12.41 -10.53
N SER A 35 -16.31 -12.45 -11.74
CA SER A 35 -17.07 -12.70 -12.99
C SER A 35 -17.10 -14.17 -13.36
N SER A 36 -15.94 -14.78 -13.61
CA SER A 36 -15.77 -16.22 -13.82
C SER A 36 -14.30 -16.58 -13.63
N TYR A 37 -14.01 -17.85 -13.36
CA TYR A 37 -12.63 -18.33 -13.20
C TYR A 37 -11.85 -18.21 -14.52
N GLU A 38 -12.43 -18.62 -15.64
CA GLU A 38 -11.79 -18.64 -16.96
C GLU A 38 -11.44 -17.23 -17.43
N ARG A 39 -12.34 -16.25 -17.18
CA ARG A 39 -12.10 -14.85 -17.50
C ARG A 39 -11.00 -14.27 -16.62
N ALA A 40 -11.02 -14.58 -15.33
CA ALA A 40 -9.99 -14.14 -14.40
C ALA A 40 -8.62 -14.72 -14.78
N ASP A 41 -8.56 -16.00 -15.13
CA ASP A 41 -7.33 -16.68 -15.55
C ASP A 41 -6.78 -16.08 -16.85
N SER A 42 -7.61 -15.93 -17.88
CA SER A 42 -7.20 -15.31 -19.15
C SER A 42 -6.66 -13.89 -18.97
N ILE A 43 -7.33 -13.07 -18.15
CA ILE A 43 -6.89 -11.71 -17.84
C ILE A 43 -5.61 -11.74 -17.01
N MET A 44 -5.53 -12.61 -15.99
CA MET A 44 -4.34 -12.76 -15.16
C MET A 44 -3.14 -13.20 -16.00
N MET A 45 -3.29 -14.16 -16.90
CA MET A 45 -2.23 -14.63 -17.80
C MET A 45 -1.78 -13.52 -18.76
N THR A 46 -2.70 -12.66 -19.22
CA THR A 46 -2.36 -11.49 -20.04
C THR A 46 -1.59 -10.45 -19.22
N LEU A 47 -2.08 -10.09 -18.04
CA LEU A 47 -1.45 -9.09 -17.18
C LEU A 47 -0.11 -9.57 -16.61
N ARG A 48 0.05 -10.88 -16.34
CA ARG A 48 1.32 -11.51 -15.94
C ARG A 48 2.44 -11.22 -16.91
N ARG A 49 2.17 -11.21 -18.22
CA ARG A 49 3.19 -10.86 -19.24
C ARG A 49 3.74 -9.45 -19.07
N VAL A 50 2.96 -8.55 -18.46
CA VAL A 50 3.38 -7.17 -18.17
C VAL A 50 4.18 -7.12 -16.88
N TYR A 51 3.60 -7.59 -15.76
CA TYR A 51 4.22 -7.37 -14.45
C TYR A 51 5.26 -8.44 -14.05
N GLN A 52 5.28 -9.61 -14.70
CA GLN A 52 6.36 -10.61 -14.57
C GLN A 52 7.41 -10.46 -15.68
N ASN A 53 7.39 -9.35 -16.42
CA ASN A 53 8.48 -9.03 -17.32
C ASN A 53 9.72 -8.69 -16.49
N PRO A 54 10.91 -9.28 -16.75
CA PRO A 54 12.10 -9.05 -15.94
C PRO A 54 12.47 -7.56 -15.81
N ILE A 55 12.26 -6.76 -16.85
CA ILE A 55 12.53 -5.31 -16.81
C ILE A 55 11.54 -4.64 -15.87
N PHE A 56 10.26 -4.99 -15.95
CA PHE A 56 9.24 -4.43 -15.08
C PHE A 56 9.49 -4.79 -13.61
N GLU A 57 9.86 -6.04 -13.33
CA GLU A 57 10.20 -6.50 -11.97
C GLU A 57 11.37 -5.72 -11.38
N VAL A 58 12.47 -5.56 -12.14
CA VAL A 58 13.63 -4.77 -11.71
C VAL A 58 13.22 -3.32 -11.43
N LEU A 59 12.44 -2.69 -12.32
CA LEU A 59 11.95 -1.33 -12.12
C LEU A 59 11.05 -1.23 -10.88
N PHE A 60 10.21 -2.23 -10.64
CA PHE A 60 9.38 -2.31 -9.45
C PHE A 60 10.20 -2.42 -8.17
N TYR A 61 11.22 -3.28 -8.12
CA TYR A 61 12.12 -3.36 -6.97
C TYR A 61 12.87 -2.06 -6.72
N VAL A 62 13.39 -1.41 -7.77
CA VAL A 62 14.05 -0.10 -7.66
C VAL A 62 13.08 0.96 -7.13
N ALA A 63 11.85 1.00 -7.63
CA ALA A 63 10.82 1.92 -7.14
C ALA A 63 10.49 1.66 -5.67
N MET A 64 10.31 0.39 -5.28
CA MET A 64 10.00 -0.01 -3.90
C MET A 64 11.13 0.39 -2.93
N ILE A 65 12.39 0.08 -3.26
CA ILE A 65 13.56 0.44 -2.44
C ILE A 65 13.65 1.97 -2.33
N SER A 66 13.49 2.70 -3.44
CA SER A 66 13.51 4.16 -3.46
C SER A 66 12.41 4.76 -2.59
N HIS A 67 11.22 4.16 -2.62
CA HIS A 67 10.08 4.59 -1.82
C HIS A 67 10.33 4.40 -0.32
N PHE A 68 10.83 3.23 0.09
CA PHE A 68 11.17 2.96 1.49
C PHE A 68 12.32 3.84 1.98
N TYR A 69 13.37 4.01 1.18
CA TYR A 69 14.49 4.88 1.51
C TYR A 69 14.03 6.33 1.73
N ALA A 70 13.23 6.87 0.81
CA ALA A 70 12.71 8.23 0.91
C ALA A 70 11.73 8.41 2.09
N ASN A 71 10.92 7.39 2.38
CA ASN A 71 10.07 7.34 3.58
C ASN A 71 10.91 7.37 4.86
N TYR A 72 11.94 6.54 4.93
CA TYR A 72 12.85 6.48 6.08
C TYR A 72 13.54 7.83 6.33
N HIS A 73 14.05 8.47 5.28
CA HIS A 73 14.65 9.79 5.39
C HIS A 73 13.63 10.83 5.87
N THR A 74 12.42 10.83 5.31
CA THR A 74 11.33 11.73 5.73
C THR A 74 10.95 11.51 7.20
N PHE A 75 10.93 10.26 7.66
CA PHE A 75 10.68 9.91 9.05
C PHE A 75 11.79 10.46 9.96
N GLN A 76 13.06 10.26 9.61
CA GLN A 76 14.18 10.82 10.38
C GLN A 76 14.10 12.35 10.49
N SER A 77 13.86 13.05 9.38
CA SER A 77 13.74 14.51 9.39
C SER A 77 12.60 14.98 10.31
N ARG A 78 11.46 14.30 10.30
CA ARG A 78 10.32 14.61 11.17
C ARG A 78 10.62 14.32 12.64
N SER A 79 11.30 13.22 12.94
CA SER A 79 11.71 12.87 14.31
C SER A 79 12.63 13.95 14.90
N LYS A 80 13.59 14.46 14.11
CA LYS A 80 14.47 15.56 14.53
C LYS A 80 13.69 16.84 14.83
N ILE A 81 12.77 17.23 13.92
CA ILE A 81 11.92 18.42 14.11
C ILE A 81 11.03 18.27 15.35
N ALA A 82 10.42 17.10 15.58
CA ALA A 82 9.59 16.86 16.76
C ALA A 82 10.39 17.00 18.07
N LYS A 83 11.62 16.47 18.12
CA LYS A 83 12.51 16.63 19.27
C LYS A 83 12.85 18.11 19.55
N LEU A 84 13.13 18.88 18.50
CA LEU A 84 13.38 20.32 18.63
C LEU A 84 12.15 21.07 19.16
N HIS A 85 10.95 20.78 18.65
CA HIS A 85 9.72 21.37 19.18
C HIS A 85 9.46 20.99 20.65
N HIS A 86 9.74 19.75 21.06
CA HIS A 86 9.62 19.36 22.46
C HIS A 86 10.63 20.08 23.36
N LYS A 87 11.86 20.30 22.89
CA LYS A 87 12.88 21.07 23.62
C LYS A 87 12.43 22.52 23.80
N ASN A 88 12.06 23.19 22.70
CA ASN A 88 11.61 24.58 22.74
C ASN A 88 10.36 24.76 23.60
N LYS A 89 9.40 23.81 23.57
CA LYS A 89 8.20 23.87 24.41
C LYS A 89 8.51 23.77 25.91
N ASN A 90 9.55 23.03 26.30
CA ASN A 90 9.96 22.96 27.70
C ASN A 90 10.64 24.26 28.13
N ASP A 91 11.45 24.86 27.27
CA ASP A 91 12.07 26.17 27.50
C ASP A 91 11.00 27.27 27.60
N ASP A 92 10.02 27.24 26.71
CA ASP A 92 8.86 28.15 26.72
C ASP A 92 7.95 27.92 27.92
N ARG A 93 7.71 26.68 28.36
CA ARG A 93 6.88 26.40 29.55
C ARG A 93 7.48 26.98 30.82
N ASN A 94 8.81 27.04 30.90
CA ASN A 94 9.51 27.73 31.98
C ASN A 94 9.36 29.26 31.90
N ASN A 95 9.10 29.82 30.71
CA ASN A 95 8.86 31.25 30.49
C ASN A 95 7.36 31.65 30.49
N ILE A 96 6.45 30.73 30.16
CA ILE A 96 5.01 30.96 29.93
C ILE A 96 4.20 30.42 31.11
N HIS A 97 4.49 30.92 32.31
CA HIS A 97 3.44 31.12 33.32
C HIS A 97 2.68 32.43 33.07
N SER A 98 2.98 33.14 31.96
CA SER A 98 2.59 34.54 31.78
C SER A 98 1.52 34.85 30.71
N LYS A 99 1.28 34.09 29.63
CA LYS A 99 0.34 34.60 28.60
C LYS A 99 -0.38 33.55 27.72
N ASN A 100 -1.70 33.57 27.91
CA ASN A 100 -2.82 33.28 27.00
C ASN A 100 -2.89 31.95 26.23
N LYS A 101 -4.00 31.25 26.52
CA LYS A 101 -4.64 30.17 25.75
C LYS A 101 -4.77 30.57 24.28
N HIS A 102 -3.85 30.13 23.45
CA HIS A 102 -3.99 30.26 22.00
C HIS A 102 -4.94 29.19 21.47
N THR A 103 -5.90 29.64 20.67
CA THR A 103 -7.02 28.94 20.06
C THR A 103 -6.54 27.71 19.26
N GLN A 104 -6.97 26.52 19.68
CA GLN A 104 -6.81 25.29 18.90
C GLN A 104 -7.72 25.34 17.67
N THR A 105 -7.15 25.64 16.50
CA THR A 105 -7.83 25.35 15.24
C THR A 105 -7.79 23.84 15.02
N THR A 106 -8.95 23.21 15.01
CA THR A 106 -9.11 21.79 14.66
C THR A 106 -8.88 21.64 13.16
N ASP A 107 -7.63 21.44 12.75
CA ASP A 107 -7.27 21.22 11.34
C ASP A 107 -7.69 19.80 10.92
N HIS A 108 -8.85 19.69 10.28
CA HIS A 108 -9.37 18.43 9.74
C HIS A 108 -8.35 17.67 8.86
N GLY A 109 -7.40 18.37 8.23
CA GLY A 109 -6.35 17.76 7.41
C GLY A 109 -5.32 16.93 8.22
N GLU A 110 -5.18 17.19 9.52
CA GLU A 110 -4.20 16.48 10.36
C GLU A 110 -4.59 15.01 10.55
N TYR A 111 -5.88 14.73 10.74
CA TYR A 111 -6.39 13.37 10.93
C TYR A 111 -6.20 12.51 9.68
N GLU A 112 -6.46 13.06 8.49
CA GLU A 112 -6.26 12.34 7.23
C GLU A 112 -4.78 11.98 7.01
N LEU A 113 -3.87 12.91 7.33
CA LEU A 113 -2.43 12.68 7.24
C LEU A 113 -1.94 11.63 8.25
N LYS A 114 -2.48 11.63 9.48
CA LYS A 114 -2.20 10.60 10.49
C LYS A 114 -2.70 9.23 10.01
N GLY A 115 -3.94 9.16 9.51
CA GLY A 115 -4.51 7.94 8.96
C GLY A 115 -3.70 7.37 7.80
N HIS A 116 -3.24 8.21 6.87
CA HIS A 116 -2.37 7.77 5.77
C HIS A 116 -1.04 7.17 6.25
N ARG A 117 -0.43 7.74 7.31
CA ARG A 117 0.82 7.21 7.89
C ARG A 117 0.60 5.86 8.56
N ILE A 118 -0.45 5.75 9.36
CA ILE A 118 -0.81 4.49 10.03
C ILE A 118 -1.07 3.43 8.96
N ALA A 119 -1.87 3.74 7.93
CA ALA A 119 -2.12 2.85 6.81
C ALA A 119 -0.82 2.41 6.11
N GLY A 120 0.14 3.33 5.90
CA GLY A 120 1.44 3.01 5.30
C GLY A 120 2.30 2.06 6.15
N TYR A 121 2.33 2.25 7.47
CA TYR A 121 3.04 1.35 8.37
C TYR A 121 2.39 -0.03 8.44
N THR A 122 1.07 -0.06 8.60
CA THR A 122 0.28 -1.30 8.56
C THR A 122 0.48 -2.03 7.25
N LEU A 123 0.43 -1.33 6.11
CA LEU A 123 0.65 -1.91 4.79
C LEU A 123 2.07 -2.48 4.64
N SER A 124 3.10 -1.77 5.12
CA SER A 124 4.49 -2.24 5.04
C SER A 124 4.68 -3.56 5.79
N LEU A 125 4.09 -3.68 6.99
CA LEU A 125 4.12 -4.92 7.76
C LEU A 125 3.32 -6.04 7.06
N LEU A 126 2.11 -5.73 6.61
CA LEU A 126 1.24 -6.72 6.01
C LEU A 126 1.77 -7.20 4.66
N VAL A 127 2.36 -6.37 3.81
CA VAL A 127 2.94 -6.82 2.53
C VAL A 127 4.01 -7.91 2.72
N VAL A 128 4.86 -7.79 3.75
CA VAL A 128 5.84 -8.84 4.08
C VAL A 128 5.11 -10.12 4.52
N ALA A 129 4.10 -9.98 5.38
CA ALA A 129 3.27 -11.10 5.79
C ALA A 129 2.46 -11.70 4.63
N HIS A 130 2.07 -10.92 3.61
CA HIS A 130 1.25 -11.35 2.47
C HIS A 130 1.88 -12.53 1.74
N VAL A 131 3.19 -12.46 1.57
CA VAL A 131 3.99 -13.46 0.89
C VAL A 131 3.95 -14.80 1.63
N ILE A 132 3.74 -14.76 2.96
CA ILE A 132 3.74 -15.93 3.85
C ILE A 132 2.31 -16.37 4.20
N ALA A 133 1.35 -15.44 4.26
CA ALA A 133 0.06 -15.59 4.94
C ALA A 133 -1.12 -15.74 3.97
N SER A 134 -0.97 -16.57 2.93
CA SER A 134 -2.06 -16.85 1.98
C SER A 134 -3.30 -17.52 2.62
N LEU A 135 -3.22 -17.94 3.90
CA LEU A 135 -4.24 -18.73 4.59
C LEU A 135 -5.22 -17.93 5.47
N PHE A 136 -5.02 -16.62 5.70
CA PHE A 136 -5.83 -15.86 6.67
C PHE A 136 -6.80 -14.86 6.00
N LYS A 137 -8.11 -15.14 6.06
CA LYS A 137 -9.17 -14.27 5.48
C LYS A 137 -9.22 -12.88 6.12
N LEU A 138 -9.09 -12.80 7.45
CA LEU A 138 -9.10 -11.52 8.18
C LEU A 138 -7.91 -10.63 7.79
N TYR A 139 -6.75 -11.25 7.57
CA TYR A 139 -5.53 -10.57 7.13
C TYR A 139 -5.77 -9.79 5.82
N TYR A 140 -6.47 -10.38 4.86
CA TYR A 140 -6.77 -9.73 3.58
C TYR A 140 -7.74 -8.54 3.70
N ILE A 141 -8.68 -8.57 4.65
CA ILE A 141 -9.58 -7.43 4.89
C ILE A 141 -8.77 -6.24 5.41
N VAL A 142 -7.89 -6.47 6.39
CA VAL A 142 -7.03 -5.41 6.96
C VAL A 142 -6.03 -4.90 5.92
N LEU A 143 -5.40 -5.80 5.15
CA LEU A 143 -4.50 -5.44 4.06
C LEU A 143 -5.22 -4.60 3.01
N GLY A 144 -6.43 -5.00 2.63
CA GLY A 144 -7.26 -4.26 1.69
C GLY A 144 -7.61 -2.87 2.16
N MET A 145 -7.93 -2.74 3.45
CA MET A 145 -8.24 -1.43 4.04
C MET A 145 -7.02 -0.50 4.07
N ALA A 146 -5.90 -1.00 4.59
CA ALA A 146 -4.66 -0.24 4.65
C ALA A 146 -4.16 0.13 3.25
N GLY A 147 -4.18 -0.84 2.32
CA GLY A 147 -3.76 -0.68 0.93
C GLY A 147 -4.61 0.33 0.16
N GLY A 148 -5.94 0.20 0.21
CA GLY A 148 -6.85 1.11 -0.49
C GLY A 148 -6.72 2.56 -0.01
N TRP A 149 -6.68 2.78 1.31
CA TRP A 149 -6.48 4.12 1.87
C TRP A 149 -5.11 4.70 1.52
N HIS A 150 -4.05 3.89 1.64
CA HIS A 150 -2.69 4.33 1.34
C HIS A 150 -2.52 4.67 -0.15
N LEU A 151 -3.09 3.87 -1.06
CA LEU A 151 -3.06 4.08 -2.50
C LEU A 151 -3.69 5.42 -2.88
N ILE A 152 -4.94 5.65 -2.48
CA ILE A 152 -5.72 6.80 -2.94
C ILE A 152 -5.20 8.11 -2.36
N TYR A 153 -4.87 8.12 -1.06
CA TYR A 153 -4.23 9.30 -0.47
C TYR A 153 -2.81 9.50 -0.99
N GLY A 154 -2.07 8.41 -1.21
CA GLY A 154 -0.71 8.40 -1.75
C GLY A 154 -0.64 9.01 -3.14
N VAL A 155 -1.53 8.63 -4.06
CA VAL A 155 -1.62 9.19 -5.42
C VAL A 155 -1.88 10.70 -5.36
N ARG A 156 -2.86 11.14 -4.58
CA ARG A 156 -3.15 12.58 -4.42
C ARG A 156 -1.95 13.35 -3.90
N SER A 157 -1.35 12.86 -2.80
CA SER A 157 -0.19 13.47 -2.16
C SER A 157 1.01 13.52 -3.09
N ALA A 158 1.25 12.45 -3.86
CA ALA A 158 2.32 12.35 -4.83
C ALA A 158 2.14 13.35 -5.97
N MET A 159 0.95 13.42 -6.59
CA MET A 159 0.66 14.39 -7.63
C MET A 159 0.82 15.83 -7.16
N ALA A 160 0.33 16.15 -5.95
CA ALA A 160 0.51 17.48 -5.37
C ALA A 160 2.00 17.80 -5.16
N THR A 161 2.76 16.86 -4.59
CA THR A 161 4.21 17.00 -4.36
C THR A 161 4.98 17.22 -5.65
N LEU A 162 4.67 16.48 -6.72
CA LEU A 162 5.32 16.64 -8.03
C LEU A 162 4.97 17.97 -8.69
N ARG A 163 3.78 18.52 -8.41
CA ARG A 163 3.35 19.87 -8.84
C ARG A 163 3.84 20.99 -7.92
N GLY A 164 4.66 20.68 -6.90
CA GLY A 164 5.12 21.67 -5.92
C GLY A 164 4.04 22.23 -5.00
N ARG A 165 2.90 21.53 -4.87
CA ARG A 165 1.76 21.92 -4.03
C ARG A 165 1.76 21.12 -2.72
N SER A 166 1.23 21.70 -1.65
CA SER A 166 0.95 21.00 -0.40
C SER A 166 -0.46 20.44 -0.39
N VAL A 167 -0.65 19.27 0.23
CA VAL A 167 -1.99 18.72 0.54
C VAL A 167 -2.48 19.12 1.94
N GLN A 168 -1.60 19.70 2.77
CA GLN A 168 -1.95 20.08 4.13
C GLN A 168 -3.01 21.21 4.12
N GLY A 169 -4.03 21.08 4.97
CA GLY A 169 -5.16 22.01 5.03
C GLY A 169 -6.17 21.89 3.88
N THR A 170 -5.97 20.97 2.94
CA THR A 170 -6.92 20.75 1.84
C THR A 170 -7.86 19.60 2.15
N THR A 171 -9.17 19.82 2.05
CA THR A 171 -10.17 18.76 2.25
C THR A 171 -10.03 17.69 1.19
N PHE A 172 -10.32 16.44 1.55
CA PHE A 172 -10.32 15.35 0.58
C PHE A 172 -11.55 15.41 -0.32
N PRO A 173 -11.37 15.52 -1.66
CA PRO A 173 -12.49 15.72 -2.56
C PRO A 173 -13.40 14.50 -2.48
N MET A 174 -14.71 14.75 -2.35
CA MET A 174 -15.72 13.70 -2.14
C MET A 174 -15.67 12.58 -3.19
N PRO A 175 -15.46 12.85 -4.50
CA PRO A 175 -15.34 11.78 -5.50
C PRO A 175 -14.20 10.81 -5.21
N LEU A 176 -13.06 11.28 -4.69
CA LEU A 176 -11.96 10.39 -4.32
C LEU A 176 -12.28 9.59 -3.05
N LYS A 177 -13.05 10.15 -2.09
CA LYS A 177 -13.53 9.39 -0.92
C LYS A 177 -14.44 8.25 -1.39
N LEU A 178 -15.34 8.53 -2.32
CA LEU A 178 -16.23 7.55 -2.90
C LEU A 178 -15.45 6.47 -3.65
N LEU A 179 -14.45 6.86 -4.45
CA LEU A 179 -13.56 5.93 -5.13
C LEU A 179 -12.83 5.01 -4.14
N ALA A 180 -12.39 5.55 -3.00
CA ALA A 180 -11.81 4.75 -1.93
C ALA A 180 -12.81 3.76 -1.32
N SER A 181 -14.01 4.21 -1.02
CA SER A 181 -15.06 3.32 -0.51
C SER A 181 -15.42 2.22 -1.51
N ILE A 182 -15.44 2.53 -2.81
CA ILE A 182 -15.67 1.54 -3.88
C ILE A 182 -14.50 0.56 -3.94
N SER A 183 -13.25 1.03 -3.95
CA SER A 183 -12.08 0.15 -4.00
C SER A 183 -12.05 -0.83 -2.81
N HIS A 184 -12.45 -0.38 -1.63
CA HIS A 184 -12.60 -1.25 -0.46
C HIS A 184 -13.64 -2.34 -0.67
N LYS A 185 -14.84 -1.99 -1.14
CA LYS A 185 -15.90 -2.97 -1.43
C LYS A 185 -15.46 -3.99 -2.46
N LEU A 186 -14.78 -3.55 -3.53
CA LEU A 186 -14.25 -4.42 -4.57
C LEU A 186 -13.20 -5.39 -4.03
N LEU A 187 -12.30 -4.89 -3.17
CA LEU A 187 -11.23 -5.70 -2.59
C LEU A 187 -11.79 -6.73 -1.59
N ILE A 188 -12.74 -6.33 -0.74
CA ILE A 188 -13.46 -7.27 0.15
C ILE A 188 -14.19 -8.34 -0.69
N SER A 189 -14.88 -7.95 -1.76
CA SER A 189 -15.54 -8.91 -2.66
C SER A 189 -14.55 -9.89 -3.28
N ALA A 190 -13.41 -9.41 -3.78
CA ALA A 190 -12.38 -10.27 -4.36
C ALA A 190 -11.80 -11.25 -3.33
N VAL A 191 -11.60 -10.82 -2.08
CA VAL A 191 -11.14 -11.68 -0.98
C VAL A 191 -12.18 -12.74 -0.62
N LEU A 192 -13.45 -12.37 -0.57
CA LEU A 192 -14.54 -13.31 -0.33
C LEU A 192 -14.70 -14.30 -1.49
N ALA A 193 -14.55 -13.85 -2.73
CA ALA A 193 -14.56 -14.69 -3.92
C ALA A 193 -13.39 -15.68 -3.88
N LEU A 194 -12.16 -15.22 -3.63
CA LEU A 194 -10.99 -16.09 -3.41
C LEU A 194 -11.26 -17.10 -2.29
N GLY A 195 -11.87 -16.67 -1.19
CA GLY A 195 -12.27 -17.54 -0.09
C GLY A 195 -13.29 -18.59 -0.50
N LYS A 196 -14.25 -18.26 -1.37
CA LYS A 196 -15.24 -19.20 -1.93
C LYS A 196 -14.55 -20.23 -2.81
N TYR A 197 -13.72 -19.80 -3.77
CA TYR A 197 -12.98 -20.71 -4.65
C TYR A 197 -11.98 -21.58 -3.89
N ALA A 198 -11.29 -21.05 -2.88
CA ALA A 198 -10.38 -21.85 -2.06
C ALA A 198 -11.11 -22.95 -1.24
N THR A 199 -12.42 -22.80 -1.03
CA THR A 199 -13.25 -23.78 -0.30
C THR A 199 -14.09 -24.68 -1.19
N THR A 200 -14.11 -24.48 -2.51
CA THR A 200 -14.79 -25.42 -3.41
C THR A 200 -13.95 -26.67 -3.59
N THR A 201 -14.62 -27.83 -3.63
CA THR A 201 -14.02 -29.16 -3.81
C THR A 201 -13.16 -29.26 -5.08
N GLU A 202 -13.49 -28.52 -6.13
CA GLU A 202 -12.71 -28.47 -7.37
C GLU A 202 -11.30 -27.90 -7.16
N TRP A 203 -11.16 -26.85 -6.35
CA TRP A 203 -9.85 -26.25 -6.07
C TRP A 203 -8.97 -27.18 -5.26
N THR A 204 -9.56 -27.91 -4.29
CA THR A 204 -8.80 -28.86 -3.45
C THR A 204 -8.27 -30.03 -4.27
N GLU A 205 -9.01 -30.54 -5.24
CA GLU A 205 -8.50 -31.57 -6.17
C GLU A 205 -7.40 -31.01 -7.08
N HIS A 206 -7.56 -29.80 -7.62
CA HIS A 206 -6.54 -29.21 -8.48
C HIS A 206 -5.25 -28.88 -7.72
N GLN A 207 -5.35 -28.46 -6.46
CA GLN A 207 -4.23 -28.17 -5.59
C GLN A 207 -3.48 -29.46 -5.19
N LYS A 208 -4.19 -30.57 -4.97
CA LYS A 208 -3.57 -31.90 -4.77
C LYS A 208 -2.75 -32.32 -5.99
N GLU A 209 -3.30 -32.14 -7.19
CA GLU A 209 -2.60 -32.52 -8.42
C GLU A 209 -1.37 -31.64 -8.67
N TRP A 210 -1.49 -30.33 -8.41
CA TRP A 210 -0.35 -29.40 -8.51
C TRP A 210 0.76 -29.73 -7.51
N HIS A 211 0.42 -30.01 -6.24
CA HIS A 211 1.40 -30.48 -5.25
C HIS A 211 2.09 -31.75 -5.72
N LYS A 212 1.34 -32.72 -6.23
CA LYS A 212 1.89 -33.98 -6.74
C LYS A 212 2.89 -33.76 -7.88
N GLN A 213 2.57 -32.89 -8.85
CA GLN A 213 3.47 -32.51 -9.94
C GLN A 213 4.71 -31.79 -9.44
N PHE A 214 4.56 -30.86 -8.49
CA PHE A 214 5.68 -30.16 -7.86
C PHE A 214 6.65 -31.15 -7.19
N PHE A 215 6.15 -32.05 -6.34
CA PHE A 215 6.99 -33.05 -5.68
C PHE A 215 7.70 -33.99 -6.68
N GLN A 216 7.03 -34.37 -7.77
CA GLN A 216 7.64 -35.16 -8.86
C GLN A 216 8.78 -34.41 -9.57
N LEU A 217 8.60 -33.12 -9.87
CA LEU A 217 9.63 -32.27 -10.50
C LEU A 217 10.92 -32.17 -9.68
N PHE A 218 10.80 -32.25 -8.35
CA PHE A 218 11.94 -32.17 -7.43
C PHE A 218 12.43 -33.54 -6.93
N GLY A 219 11.92 -34.65 -7.49
CA GLY A 219 12.31 -36.01 -7.09
C GLY A 219 11.96 -36.37 -5.65
N MET A 220 11.05 -35.62 -5.02
CA MET A 220 10.62 -35.84 -3.65
C MET A 220 9.42 -36.80 -3.66
N GLN A 221 9.53 -37.94 -2.97
CA GLN A 221 8.38 -38.82 -2.79
C GLN A 221 7.49 -38.29 -1.66
N LEU A 222 6.21 -38.09 -1.95
CA LEU A 222 5.19 -37.89 -0.92
C LEU A 222 5.07 -39.19 -0.12
N THR A 223 5.67 -39.24 1.06
CA THR A 223 5.41 -40.30 2.03
C THR A 223 3.93 -40.23 2.40
N LYS A 224 3.17 -41.29 2.11
CA LYS A 224 1.78 -41.38 2.56
C LYS A 224 1.77 -41.23 4.10
N PRO A 225 0.85 -40.43 4.67
CA PRO A 225 0.66 -40.41 6.11
C PRO A 225 0.21 -41.77 6.62
#